data_AF-A0A2H6N9B6-F1
#
_entry.id   AF-A0A2H6N9B6-F1
#
_cell.length_a   1.000
_cell.length_b   1.000
_cell.length_c   1.000
_cell.angle_alpha   90.00
_cell.angle_beta   90.00
_cell.angle_gamma   90.00
#
_symmetry.space_group_name_H-M   'P 1'
#
loop_
_entity.id
_entity.type
_entity.pdbx_description
1 polymer ?
#
loop_
_entity_poly.entity_id
_entity_poly.type
_entity_poly.pdbx_seq_one_letter_code
_entity_poly.pdbx_strand_id
1 'polypeptide(L)'
;TWGEAKEFAKKVQELQKSNQVAFQHFQELDEHVSYVATKVCHLGDLLEGVNTPRQRLVEAHKLMKYFNEFLDGELKSDVFTNPEKIEEAADIIQKLHLIAQELPFERFSDVKSKIASKYHDLECQLIQEFTNAQRRGQIYRMREVTAVLLHFKVNNLISNLFCNVSF
;
A
#
# COMPACT_ATOMS: atom_id res chain seq x y z
N THR A 1 7.75 -45.01 -55.53
CA THR A 1 8.98 -45.39 -56.28
C THR A 1 10.21 -45.04 -55.45
N TRP A 2 11.38 -45.68 -55.68
CA TRP A 2 12.61 -45.37 -54.91
C TRP A 2 13.03 -43.89 -54.97
N GLY A 3 12.61 -43.15 -56.01
CA GLY A 3 12.84 -41.70 -56.15
C GLY A 3 12.04 -40.85 -55.15
N GLU A 4 10.75 -41.15 -54.95
CA GLU A 4 9.88 -40.43 -53.99
C GLU A 4 10.37 -40.60 -52.54
N ALA A 5 10.84 -41.80 -52.18
CA ALA A 5 11.41 -42.06 -50.86
C ALA A 5 12.69 -41.23 -50.59
N LYS A 6 13.50 -41.00 -51.64
CA LYS A 6 14.73 -40.19 -51.54
C LYS A 6 14.42 -38.70 -51.41
N GLU A 7 13.42 -38.19 -52.13
CA GLU A 7 12.98 -36.79 -51.98
C GLU A 7 12.32 -36.53 -50.62
N PHE A 8 11.51 -37.47 -50.14
CA PHE A 8 10.91 -37.37 -48.80
C PHE A 8 12.00 -37.35 -47.71
N ALA A 9 12.99 -38.24 -47.80
CA ALA A 9 14.12 -38.27 -46.87
C ALA A 9 14.91 -36.95 -46.87
N LYS A 10 15.13 -36.34 -48.05
CA LYS A 10 15.81 -35.04 -48.16
C LYS A 10 15.00 -33.92 -47.50
N LYS A 11 13.69 -33.89 -47.72
CA LYS A 11 12.80 -32.87 -47.14
C LYS A 11 12.68 -33.00 -45.62
N VAL A 12 12.64 -34.23 -45.11
CA VAL A 12 12.71 -34.51 -43.66
C VAL A 12 14.04 -34.01 -43.08
N GLN A 13 15.16 -34.24 -43.76
CA GLN A 13 16.48 -33.77 -43.32
C GLN A 13 16.58 -32.23 -43.30
N GLU A 14 16.05 -31.55 -44.32
CA GLU A 14 15.99 -30.09 -44.37
C GLU A 14 15.11 -29.51 -43.26
N LEU A 15 13.94 -30.10 -43.02
CA LEU A 15 13.06 -29.71 -41.91
C LEU A 15 13.72 -29.94 -40.56
N GLN A 16 14.40 -31.06 -40.36
CA GLN A 16 15.11 -31.36 -39.12
C GLN A 16 16.24 -30.35 -38.87
N LYS A 17 16.99 -29.97 -39.91
CA LYS A 17 18.02 -28.94 -39.83
C LYS A 17 17.43 -27.56 -39.51
N SER A 18 16.33 -27.19 -40.16
CA SER A 18 15.63 -25.92 -39.89
C SER A 18 15.09 -25.88 -38.46
N ASN A 19 14.54 -26.99 -37.97
CA ASN A 19 14.02 -27.10 -36.61
C ASN A 19 15.16 -27.00 -35.57
N GLN A 20 16.32 -27.60 -35.86
CA GLN A 20 17.50 -27.49 -35.00
C GLN A 20 18.01 -26.04 -34.90
N VAL A 21 18.03 -25.30 -36.01
CA VAL A 21 18.40 -23.86 -36.00
C VAL A 21 17.37 -23.02 -35.26
N ALA A 22 16.07 -23.25 -35.48
CA ALA A 22 15.03 -22.56 -34.75
C ALA A 22 15.12 -22.82 -33.24
N PHE A 23 15.41 -24.07 -32.84
CA PHE A 23 15.61 -24.44 -31.45
C PHE A 23 16.81 -23.71 -30.82
N GLN A 24 17.93 -23.58 -31.54
CA GLN A 24 19.08 -22.79 -31.08
C GLN A 24 18.71 -21.32 -30.84
N HIS A 25 17.99 -20.70 -31.77
CA HIS A 25 17.53 -19.32 -31.59
C HIS A 25 16.55 -19.16 -30.43
N PHE A 26 15.70 -20.15 -30.17
CA PHE A 26 14.84 -20.14 -28.98
C PHE A 26 15.64 -20.26 -27.68
N GLN A 27 16.70 -21.07 -27.66
CA GLN A 27 17.58 -21.18 -26.49
C GLN A 27 18.34 -19.86 -26.23
N GLU A 28 18.90 -19.25 -27.27
CA GLU A 28 19.56 -17.94 -27.16
C GLU A 28 18.58 -16.87 -26.65
N LEU A 29 17.37 -16.85 -27.18
CA LEU A 29 16.34 -15.91 -26.74
C LEU A 29 15.93 -16.15 -25.27
N ASP A 30 15.77 -17.40 -24.85
CA ASP A 30 15.42 -17.76 -23.48
C ASP A 30 16.51 -17.35 -22.48
N GLU A 31 17.78 -17.52 -22.86
CA GLU A 31 18.92 -17.01 -22.08
C GLU A 31 18.89 -15.48 -21.96
N HIS A 32 18.59 -14.77 -23.05
CA HIS A 32 18.45 -13.32 -23.03
C HIS A 32 17.27 -12.84 -22.18
N VAL A 33 16.12 -13.49 -22.29
CA VAL A 33 14.93 -13.19 -21.47
C VAL A 33 15.25 -13.43 -19.99
N SER A 34 15.89 -14.55 -19.66
CA SER A 34 16.32 -14.88 -18.30
C SER A 34 17.32 -13.88 -17.74
N TYR A 35 18.27 -13.42 -18.57
CA TYR A 35 19.23 -12.39 -18.20
C TYR A 35 18.55 -11.05 -17.91
N VAL A 36 17.66 -10.60 -18.80
CA VAL A 36 16.91 -9.34 -18.62
C VAL A 36 16.02 -9.41 -17.39
N ALA A 37 15.28 -10.52 -17.18
CA ALA A 37 14.43 -10.71 -16.00
C ALA A 37 15.24 -10.61 -14.70
N THR A 38 16.43 -11.24 -14.66
CA THR A 38 17.34 -11.17 -13.51
C THR A 38 17.82 -9.75 -13.25
N LYS A 39 18.16 -8.99 -14.30
CA LYS A 39 18.59 -7.59 -14.18
C LYS A 39 17.45 -6.67 -13.72
N VAL A 40 16.23 -6.88 -14.21
CA VAL A 40 15.05 -6.13 -13.78
C VAL A 40 14.73 -6.38 -12.31
N CYS A 41 14.79 -7.64 -11.85
CA CYS A 41 14.61 -7.99 -10.45
C CYS A 41 15.65 -7.28 -9.55
N HIS A 42 16.93 -7.41 -9.89
CA HIS A 42 18.01 -6.78 -9.14
C HIS A 42 17.91 -5.24 -9.10
N LEU A 43 17.51 -4.62 -10.21
CA LEU A 43 17.30 -3.17 -10.25
C LEU A 43 16.08 -2.76 -9.41
N GLY A 44 15.02 -3.58 -9.41
CA GLY A 44 13.87 -3.43 -8.51
C GLY A 44 14.30 -3.43 -7.04
N ASP A 45 15.09 -4.42 -6.64
CA ASP A 45 15.59 -4.55 -5.26
C ASP A 45 16.47 -3.35 -4.84
N LEU A 46 17.34 -2.86 -5.74
CA LEU A 46 18.18 -1.69 -5.49
C LEU A 46 17.34 -0.41 -5.38
N LEU A 47 16.34 -0.25 -6.24
CA LEU A 47 15.43 0.90 -6.19
C LEU A 47 14.59 0.89 -4.93
N GLU A 48 14.05 -0.26 -4.52
CA GLU A 48 13.34 -0.40 -3.25
C GLU A 48 14.28 -0.14 -2.06
N GLY A 49 15.50 -0.66 -2.10
CA GLY A 49 16.52 -0.50 -1.05
C GLY A 49 16.96 0.95 -0.83
N VAL A 50 17.02 1.78 -1.88
CA VAL A 50 17.34 3.21 -1.77
C VAL A 50 16.10 4.07 -1.52
N ASN A 51 14.94 3.68 -2.08
CA ASN A 51 13.72 4.45 -1.97
C ASN A 51 13.04 4.29 -0.60
N THR A 52 13.15 3.11 0.03
CA THR A 52 12.60 2.83 1.37
C THR A 52 13.17 3.76 2.46
N PRO A 53 14.50 3.90 2.66
CA PRO A 53 15.03 4.82 3.67
C PRO A 53 14.67 6.27 3.38
N ARG A 54 14.62 6.66 2.09
CA ARG A 54 14.20 8.01 1.69
C ARG A 54 12.73 8.27 2.03
N GLN A 55 11.83 7.33 1.72
CA GLN A 55 10.41 7.42 2.08
C GLN A 55 10.22 7.46 3.59
N ARG A 56 10.95 6.61 4.34
CA ARG A 56 10.93 6.62 5.81
C ARG A 56 11.37 7.97 6.38
N LEU A 57 12.40 8.60 5.82
CA LEU A 57 12.86 9.91 6.26
C LEU A 57 11.83 11.00 5.98
N VAL A 58 11.22 11.00 4.79
CA VAL A 58 10.16 11.96 4.41
C VAL A 58 8.93 11.81 5.32
N GLU A 59 8.50 10.58 5.58
CA GLU A 59 7.42 10.26 6.52
C GLU A 59 7.74 10.73 7.94
N ALA A 60 8.93 10.40 8.46
CA ALA A 60 9.36 10.83 9.79
C ALA A 60 9.39 12.36 9.90
N HIS A 61 9.91 13.05 8.88
CA HIS A 61 9.94 14.51 8.84
C HIS A 61 8.54 15.11 8.82
N LYS A 62 7.61 14.51 8.07
CA LYS A 62 6.19 14.86 8.05
C LYS A 62 5.56 14.70 9.44
N LEU A 63 5.78 13.57 10.11
CA LEU A 63 5.27 13.34 11.47
C LEU A 63 5.86 14.31 12.50
N MET A 64 7.17 14.58 12.43
CA MET A 64 7.82 15.56 13.31
C MET A 64 7.22 16.96 13.15
N LYS A 65 6.90 17.38 11.91
CA LYS A 65 6.23 18.66 11.65
C LYS A 65 4.89 18.74 12.38
N TYR A 66 4.01 17.73 12.21
CA TYR A 66 2.71 17.73 12.87
C TYR A 66 2.83 17.61 14.40
N PHE A 67 3.79 16.83 14.89
CA PHE A 67 4.06 16.76 16.34
C PHE A 67 4.42 18.13 16.92
N ASN A 68 5.24 18.91 16.21
CA ASN A 68 5.56 20.29 16.61
C ASN A 68 4.33 21.20 16.58
N GLU A 69 3.43 21.06 15.60
CA GLU A 69 2.15 21.80 15.60
C GLU A 69 1.30 21.49 16.84
N PHE A 70 1.27 20.23 17.29
CA PHE A 70 0.59 19.84 18.53
C PHE A 70 1.30 20.38 19.79
N LEU A 71 2.64 20.44 19.78
CA LEU A 71 3.43 21.05 20.86
C LEU A 71 3.13 22.55 20.98
N ASP A 72 3.20 23.26 19.86
CA ASP A 72 2.93 24.71 19.77
C ASP A 72 1.46 25.03 20.12
N GLY A 73 0.55 24.07 19.93
CA GLY A 73 -0.87 24.23 20.20
C GLY A 73 -1.65 24.88 19.06
N GLU A 74 -1.00 25.15 17.93
CA GLU A 74 -1.62 25.69 16.72
C GLU A 74 -1.48 24.67 15.57
N LEU A 75 -2.61 24.11 15.14
CA LEU A 75 -2.68 23.26 13.95
C LEU A 75 -2.66 24.16 12.70
N LYS A 76 -1.46 24.54 12.29
CA LYS A 76 -1.22 25.40 11.12
C LYS A 76 -1.56 24.69 9.81
N SER A 77 -1.45 23.37 9.80
CA SER A 77 -1.80 22.56 8.64
C SER A 77 -3.30 22.29 8.57
N ASP A 78 -3.85 22.33 7.35
CA ASP A 78 -5.28 22.15 7.09
C ASP A 78 -5.75 20.69 7.20
N VAL A 79 -4.83 19.73 7.33
CA VAL A 79 -5.13 18.29 7.41
C VAL A 79 -6.12 17.97 8.52
N PHE A 80 -6.00 18.60 9.69
CA PHE A 80 -6.86 18.32 10.84
C PHE A 80 -8.14 19.17 10.91
N THR A 81 -8.28 20.13 9.99
CA THR A 81 -9.41 21.07 9.91
C THR A 81 -10.26 20.86 8.66
N ASN A 82 -9.71 20.26 7.61
CA ASN A 82 -10.42 19.96 6.37
C ASN A 82 -11.06 18.55 6.42
N PRO A 83 -12.40 18.44 6.37
CA PRO A 83 -13.09 17.14 6.36
C PRO A 83 -12.80 16.30 5.10
N GLU A 84 -12.37 16.90 3.99
CA GLU A 84 -11.99 16.16 2.78
C GLU A 84 -10.66 15.40 2.96
N LYS A 85 -9.84 15.81 3.94
CA LYS A 85 -8.55 15.19 4.26
C LYS A 85 -8.63 14.19 5.41
N ILE A 86 -9.83 13.69 5.72
CA ILE A 86 -10.04 12.81 6.87
C ILE A 86 -9.18 11.54 6.82
N GLU A 87 -8.91 10.99 5.64
CA GLU A 87 -8.06 9.81 5.48
C GLU A 87 -6.58 10.12 5.82
N GLU A 88 -6.08 11.26 5.34
CA GLU A 88 -4.73 11.72 5.64
C GLU A 88 -4.59 12.06 7.14
N ALA A 89 -5.59 12.75 7.70
CA ALA A 89 -5.64 13.08 9.11
C ALA A 89 -5.64 11.82 10.00
N ALA A 90 -6.39 10.81 9.59
CA ALA A 90 -6.50 9.52 10.25
C ALA A 90 -5.16 8.76 10.27
N ASP A 91 -4.44 8.69 9.15
CA ASP A 91 -3.11 8.07 9.08
C ASP A 91 -2.09 8.80 9.96
N ILE A 92 -2.05 10.14 9.88
CA ILE A 92 -1.09 10.95 10.66
C ILE A 92 -1.40 10.86 12.15
N ILE A 93 -2.66 11.02 12.58
CA ILE A 93 -2.99 11.01 14.01
C ILE A 93 -2.72 9.65 14.65
N GLN A 94 -2.92 8.56 13.91
CA GLN A 94 -2.61 7.24 14.38
C GLN A 94 -1.10 7.09 14.61
N LYS A 95 -0.28 7.44 13.62
CA LYS A 95 1.19 7.37 13.72
C LYS A 95 1.70 8.26 14.86
N LEU A 96 1.17 9.47 15.00
CA LEU A 96 1.48 10.36 16.11
C LEU A 96 1.08 9.78 17.46
N HIS A 97 -0.08 9.13 17.56
CA HIS A 97 -0.53 8.49 18.78
C HIS A 97 0.41 7.37 19.22
N LEU A 98 0.89 6.53 18.28
CA LEU A 98 1.89 5.49 18.56
C LEU A 98 3.22 6.11 19.06
N ILE A 99 3.72 7.14 18.37
CA ILE A 99 4.95 7.85 18.80
C ILE A 99 4.76 8.45 20.19
N ALA A 100 3.60 9.06 20.46
CA ALA A 100 3.28 9.66 21.74
C ALA A 100 3.28 8.64 22.88
N GLN A 101 2.94 7.36 22.64
CA GLN A 101 3.02 6.31 23.65
C GLN A 101 4.46 5.98 24.06
N GLU A 102 5.41 6.04 23.13
CA GLU A 102 6.84 5.73 23.36
C GLU A 102 7.61 6.85 24.08
N LEU A 103 7.07 8.08 24.13
CA LEU A 103 7.74 9.22 24.77
C LEU A 103 7.64 9.18 26.30
N PRO A 104 8.60 9.75 27.06
CA PRO A 104 8.50 9.84 28.52
C PRO A 104 7.32 10.74 28.96
N PHE A 105 6.54 10.28 29.94
CA PHE A 105 5.29 10.96 30.33
C PHE A 105 5.50 12.35 30.94
N GLU A 106 6.52 12.52 31.79
CA GLU A 106 6.72 13.72 32.61
C GLU A 106 6.89 15.03 31.82
N ARG A 107 7.42 14.97 30.59
CA ARG A 107 7.72 16.16 29.77
C ARG A 107 6.72 16.39 28.64
N PHE A 108 5.93 15.38 28.30
CA PHE A 108 5.09 15.37 27.10
C PHE A 108 3.62 15.10 27.42
N SER A 109 3.21 15.18 28.70
CA SER A 109 1.82 14.94 29.13
C SER A 109 0.81 15.73 28.31
N ASP A 110 1.08 17.01 28.08
CA ASP A 110 0.16 17.93 27.44
C ASP A 110 -0.03 17.61 25.96
N VAL A 111 1.08 17.39 25.24
CA VAL A 111 1.04 17.02 23.82
C VAL A 111 0.46 15.62 23.63
N LYS A 112 0.77 14.66 24.52
CA LYS A 112 0.18 13.33 24.53
C LYS A 112 -1.34 13.42 24.69
N SER A 113 -1.82 14.25 25.61
CA SER A 113 -3.25 14.47 25.85
C SER A 113 -3.93 15.09 24.63
N LYS A 114 -3.33 16.12 24.01
CA LYS A 114 -3.86 16.74 22.77
C LYS A 114 -3.95 15.74 21.61
N ILE A 115 -2.89 14.95 21.40
CA ILE A 115 -2.86 13.92 20.35
C ILE A 115 -3.92 12.84 20.64
N ALA A 116 -4.04 12.38 21.89
CA ALA A 116 -5.05 11.38 22.27
C ALA A 116 -6.49 11.90 22.11
N SER A 117 -6.76 13.14 22.50
CA SER A 117 -8.05 13.79 22.28
C SER A 117 -8.39 13.84 20.80
N LYS A 118 -7.46 14.33 19.96
CA LYS A 118 -7.71 14.44 18.52
C LYS A 118 -7.84 13.08 17.83
N TYR A 119 -7.12 12.06 18.30
CA TYR A 119 -7.28 10.69 17.86
C TYR A 119 -8.71 10.19 18.12
N HIS A 120 -9.21 10.39 19.35
CA HIS A 120 -10.55 9.97 19.73
C HIS A 120 -11.65 10.76 18.98
N ASP A 121 -11.47 12.07 18.80
CA ASP A 121 -12.41 12.90 18.04
C ASP A 121 -12.54 12.43 16.59
N LEU A 122 -11.42 12.10 15.92
CA LEU A 122 -11.41 11.58 14.56
C LEU A 122 -12.03 10.19 14.46
N GLU A 123 -11.76 9.31 15.44
CA GLU A 123 -12.41 8.00 15.54
C GLU A 123 -13.94 8.12 15.65
N CYS A 124 -14.42 9.00 16.53
CA CYS A 124 -15.85 9.28 16.70
C CYS A 124 -16.48 9.83 15.41
N GLN A 125 -15.80 10.76 14.72
CA GLN A 125 -16.27 11.30 13.45
C GLN A 125 -16.37 10.21 12.37
N LEU A 126 -15.35 9.35 12.24
CA LEU A 126 -15.35 8.26 11.29
C LEU A 126 -16.47 7.24 11.59
N ILE A 127 -16.69 6.89 12.85
CA ILE A 127 -17.81 5.99 13.25
C ILE A 127 -19.16 6.63 12.92
N GLN A 128 -19.32 7.93 13.15
CA GLN A 128 -20.54 8.66 12.84
C GLN A 128 -20.78 8.71 11.32
N GLU A 129 -19.74 8.98 10.52
CA GLU A 129 -19.79 8.96 9.07
C GLU A 129 -20.15 7.57 8.53
N PHE A 130 -19.56 6.52 9.09
CA PHE A 130 -19.91 5.14 8.75
C PHE A 130 -21.40 4.85 9.02
N THR A 131 -21.88 5.22 10.21
CA THR A 131 -23.28 5.03 10.61
C THR A 131 -24.24 5.82 9.73
N ASN A 132 -23.88 7.05 9.35
CA ASN A 132 -24.67 7.88 8.44
C ASN A 132 -24.72 7.29 7.03
N ALA A 133 -23.59 6.82 6.51
CA ALA A 133 -23.50 6.14 5.22
C ALA A 133 -24.34 4.85 5.22
N GLN A 134 -24.31 4.09 6.32
CA GLN A 134 -25.14 2.89 6.52
C GLN A 134 -26.63 3.21 6.45
N ARG A 135 -27.10 4.21 7.21
CA ARG A 135 -28.53 4.61 7.19
C ARG A 135 -28.99 5.08 5.81
N ARG A 136 -28.08 5.64 5.01
CA ARG A 136 -28.35 6.11 3.64
C ARG A 136 -28.16 5.03 2.57
N GLY A 137 -27.74 3.82 2.94
CA GLY A 137 -27.46 2.73 2.00
C GLY A 137 -26.24 2.98 1.10
N GLN A 138 -25.33 3.87 1.50
CA GLN A 138 -24.17 4.27 0.70
C GLN A 138 -23.00 3.29 0.89
N ILE A 139 -23.09 2.11 0.27
CA ILE A 139 -22.12 1.02 0.41
C ILE A 139 -20.70 1.45 0.02
N TYR A 140 -20.55 2.25 -1.04
CA TYR A 140 -19.24 2.74 -1.47
C TYR A 140 -18.58 3.61 -0.39
N ARG A 141 -19.33 4.57 0.18
CA ARG A 141 -18.83 5.43 1.25
C ARG A 141 -18.52 4.66 2.53
N MET A 142 -19.33 3.66 2.87
CA MET A 142 -19.05 2.77 4.00
C MET A 142 -17.72 2.05 3.83
N ARG A 143 -17.39 1.58 2.62
CA ARG A 143 -16.10 0.92 2.34
C ARG A 143 -14.91 1.87 2.50
N GLU A 144 -15.02 3.09 1.99
CA GLU A 144 -13.96 4.11 2.17
C GLU A 144 -13.73 4.39 3.66
N VAL A 145 -14.79 4.68 4.41
CA VAL A 145 -14.69 4.95 5.85
C VAL A 145 -14.19 3.73 6.64
N THR A 146 -14.58 2.51 6.23
CA THR A 146 -14.07 1.26 6.82
C THR A 146 -12.58 1.09 6.57
N ALA A 147 -12.10 1.39 5.36
CA ALA A 147 -10.68 1.27 5.04
C ALA A 147 -9.85 2.15 5.99
N VAL A 148 -10.29 3.38 6.22
CA VAL A 148 -9.67 4.30 7.18
C VAL A 148 -9.81 3.81 8.62
N LEU A 149 -11.00 3.34 9.03
CA LEU A 149 -11.24 2.81 10.39
C LEU A 149 -10.46 1.53 10.68
N LEU A 150 -10.11 0.73 9.68
CA LEU A 150 -9.30 -0.49 9.83
C LEU A 150 -7.86 -0.16 10.23
N HIS A 151 -7.36 1.00 9.81
CA HIS A 151 -6.08 1.49 10.29
C HIS A 151 -6.15 1.71 11.80
N PHE A 152 -7.24 2.28 12.31
CA PHE A 152 -7.48 2.39 13.74
C PHE A 152 -7.68 0.97 14.32
N LYS A 153 -7.25 0.71 15.55
CA LYS A 153 -7.37 -0.64 16.19
C LYS A 153 -8.84 -1.03 16.51
N VAL A 154 -9.79 -0.75 15.63
CA VAL A 154 -11.24 -0.90 15.78
C VAL A 154 -11.71 -2.22 15.15
N ASN A 155 -10.90 -3.29 15.26
CA ASN A 155 -11.23 -4.59 14.66
C ASN A 155 -12.54 -5.19 15.22
N ASN A 156 -12.84 -4.96 16.50
CA ASN A 156 -14.03 -5.54 17.15
C ASN A 156 -15.33 -4.78 16.86
N LEU A 157 -15.26 -3.46 16.64
CA LEU A 157 -16.43 -2.62 16.41
C LEU A 157 -16.90 -2.73 14.95
N ILE A 158 -15.95 -2.76 14.01
CA ILE A 158 -16.22 -2.97 12.59
C ILE A 158 -16.79 -4.38 12.35
N SER A 159 -16.22 -5.42 12.97
CA SER A 159 -16.76 -6.78 12.88
C SER A 159 -18.22 -6.86 13.34
N ASN A 160 -18.56 -6.22 14.48
CA ASN A 160 -19.94 -6.16 14.97
C ASN A 160 -20.88 -5.31 14.08
N LEU A 161 -20.36 -4.25 13.44
CA LEU A 161 -21.11 -3.42 12.49
C LEU A 161 -21.37 -4.17 11.18
N PHE A 162 -20.39 -4.91 10.65
CA PHE A 162 -20.57 -5.76 9.45
C PHE A 162 -21.49 -6.95 9.73
N CYS A 163 -21.41 -7.59 10.89
CA CYS A 163 -22.30 -8.69 11.27
C CYS A 163 -23.78 -8.26 11.39
N ASN A 164 -24.05 -7.01 11.77
CA ASN A 164 -25.41 -6.45 11.78
C ASN A 164 -25.95 -6.05 10.39
N VAL A 165 -25.13 -6.15 9.34
CA VAL A 165 -25.48 -5.82 7.94
C VAL A 165 -25.73 -7.08 7.09
N SER A 166 -25.61 -8.28 7.69
CA SER A 166 -26.08 -9.53 7.06
C SER A 166 -27.61 -9.55 7.01
N PHE A 167 -28.18 -8.99 5.94
CA PHE A 167 -29.48 -9.39 5.39
C PHE A 167 -29.27 -10.45 4.33
#